data_AF-A0A8H4XSP7-F1
#
_entry.id   AF-A0A8H4XSP7-F1
#
_cell.length_a   1.000
_cell.length_b   1.000
_cell.length_c   1.000
_cell.angle_alpha   90.00
_cell.angle_beta   90.00
_cell.angle_gamma   90.00
#
_symmetry.space_group_name_H-M   'P 1'
#
loop_
_entity.id
_entity.type
_entity.pdbx_description
1 polymer ?
#
loop_
_entity_poly.entity_id
_entity_poly.type
_entity_poly.pdbx_seq_one_letter_code
_entity_poly.pdbx_strand_id
1 'polypeptide(L)'
;MVLATITTTLENFLNPQGNDIDMDMLNVSGRGDARESETDAIFVDEEVAEMGAEAIQPDLQERAVPVVVGKGGVPRRAGKGKVADSWDDDLIEKVQEANLKERNPNHGLTALKPGKDIGQSRRTSLFSVHRAFSELKNKFDLSGDIWLQDKYQALCATLERTFLFSSQTSLIDQHLQNNDLPEPSFDQNGPTEPIQNETLDIQKAKTDVIEATIELRQLLEGPMKLVLPEVCLYHIPLFNHADHQPNSLISFSDLATKCSLLEHDLKRIIRYAAIHHRVFIEPTKGFVAHTAASRLMAENPVAGHLLSLTFDECWPAHNHAVEAISQRSTLANISGYAIANNTGPLNTFQYLSKHKERATSFAFSMGTTSKASLDALSIHFPWSDLCTTQDCSSLVVDVGGSKGHVSLHLARIYPDLKFIVQDLQEVIDGAADHLISLTQDSQDAAIKDRIEFAPHDMFEEQPVKNSDVYLLRYVLHDWGD
;
A
#
# COMPACT_ATOMS: atom_id res chain seq x y z
N MET A 1 -3.35 -21.92 13.57
CA MET A 1 -3.13 -21.81 15.03
C MET A 1 -3.90 -20.62 15.59
N VAL A 2 -3.57 -19.37 15.21
CA VAL A 2 -4.26 -18.13 15.64
C VAL A 2 -5.79 -18.24 15.68
N LEU A 3 -6.44 -18.68 14.59
CA LEU A 3 -7.91 -18.89 14.56
C LEU A 3 -8.41 -19.81 15.69
N ALA A 4 -7.72 -20.91 16.00
CA ALA A 4 -8.11 -21.79 17.10
C ALA A 4 -7.87 -21.14 18.47
N THR A 5 -6.81 -20.34 18.63
CA THR A 5 -6.60 -19.53 19.83
C THR A 5 -7.72 -18.52 20.03
N ILE A 6 -8.16 -17.83 18.97
CA ILE A 6 -9.30 -16.91 19.00
C ILE A 6 -10.58 -17.65 19.37
N THR A 7 -10.88 -18.78 18.71
CA THR A 7 -12.06 -19.62 19.02
C THR A 7 -12.05 -20.06 20.49
N THR A 8 -10.96 -20.64 21.00
CA THR A 8 -10.89 -21.12 22.38
C THR A 8 -10.88 -19.99 23.42
N THR A 9 -10.33 -18.81 23.11
CA THR A 9 -10.48 -17.63 23.98
C THR A 9 -11.94 -17.17 24.05
N LEU A 10 -12.68 -17.19 22.93
CA LEU A 10 -14.11 -16.86 22.90
C LEU A 10 -14.97 -17.94 23.60
N GLU A 11 -14.68 -19.23 23.39
CA GLU A 11 -15.35 -20.35 24.08
C GLU A 11 -15.18 -20.24 25.61
N ASN A 12 -13.98 -19.89 26.08
CA ASN A 12 -13.71 -19.67 27.51
C ASN A 12 -14.41 -18.42 28.06
N PHE A 13 -14.48 -17.33 27.28
CA PHE A 13 -15.20 -16.10 27.66
C PHE A 13 -16.71 -16.29 27.74
N LEU A 14 -17.27 -17.20 26.93
CA LEU A 14 -18.70 -17.48 26.83
C LEU A 14 -19.20 -18.60 27.77
N ASN A 15 -18.36 -19.13 28.67
CA ASN A 15 -18.71 -20.22 29.60
C ASN A 15 -18.72 -19.78 31.08
N PRO A 16 -19.82 -19.18 31.57
CA PRO A 16 -19.89 -18.56 32.90
C PRO A 16 -19.99 -19.54 34.09
N GLN A 17 -19.80 -20.86 33.86
CA GLN A 17 -19.80 -21.87 34.93
C GLN A 17 -18.42 -22.51 35.17
N GLY A 18 -17.37 -22.03 34.47
CA GLY A 18 -16.05 -22.67 34.49
C GLY A 18 -15.08 -22.24 35.59
N ASN A 19 -15.08 -20.96 35.98
CA ASN A 19 -14.11 -20.39 36.93
C ASN A 19 -14.79 -19.49 37.97
N ASP A 20 -14.47 -19.72 39.24
CA ASP A 20 -14.92 -18.94 40.40
C ASP A 20 -14.03 -17.67 40.52
N ILE A 21 -14.21 -16.72 39.60
CA ILE A 21 -13.40 -15.50 39.52
C ILE A 21 -13.97 -14.46 40.49
N ASP A 22 -13.18 -14.15 41.53
CA ASP A 22 -13.46 -13.07 42.47
C ASP A 22 -13.56 -11.72 41.74
N MET A 23 -14.79 -11.18 41.70
CA MET A 23 -15.11 -9.93 41.00
C MET A 23 -14.44 -8.70 41.62
N ASP A 24 -14.03 -8.74 42.89
CA ASP A 24 -13.35 -7.60 43.52
C ASP A 24 -11.89 -7.46 43.08
N MET A 25 -11.24 -8.52 42.58
CA MET A 25 -9.88 -8.41 42.01
C MET A 25 -9.82 -7.59 40.70
N LEU A 26 -10.95 -7.40 40.01
CA LEU A 26 -11.00 -6.53 38.81
C LEU A 26 -11.09 -5.03 39.14
N ASN A 27 -11.30 -4.64 40.40
CA ASN A 27 -11.38 -3.23 40.82
C ASN A 27 -10.00 -2.57 41.08
N VAL A 28 -8.88 -3.30 40.97
CA VAL A 28 -7.53 -2.80 41.32
C VAL A 28 -6.70 -2.41 40.08
N SER A 29 -7.30 -1.65 39.16
CA SER A 29 -6.55 -0.93 38.10
C SER A 29 -7.18 0.42 37.76
N GLY A 30 -6.70 1.47 38.42
CA GLY A 30 -6.80 2.90 38.06
C GLY A 30 -8.04 3.39 37.31
N ARG A 31 -9.01 3.98 38.05
CA ARG A 31 -9.97 4.93 37.46
C ARG A 31 -9.26 6.24 37.10
N GLY A 32 -8.96 6.44 35.83
CA GLY A 32 -8.72 7.75 35.21
C GLY A 32 -9.90 8.14 34.31
N ASP A 33 -9.93 9.40 33.89
CA ASP A 33 -10.64 9.92 32.71
C ASP A 33 -12.16 9.64 32.64
N ALA A 34 -12.82 9.78 33.78
CA ALA A 34 -14.28 9.81 33.89
C ALA A 34 -14.77 11.10 34.58
N ARG A 35 -14.16 12.27 34.30
CA ARG A 35 -14.70 13.57 34.76
C ARG A 35 -14.28 14.90 34.09
N GLU A 36 -13.47 14.93 33.04
CA GLU A 36 -13.10 16.23 32.44
C GLU A 36 -14.26 16.92 31.69
N SER A 37 -15.17 16.16 31.08
CA SER A 37 -16.29 16.67 30.26
C SER A 37 -17.37 17.47 31.02
N GLU A 38 -17.30 17.58 32.35
CA GLU A 38 -18.19 18.45 33.15
C GLU A 38 -17.56 19.81 33.48
N THR A 39 -16.28 20.05 33.17
CA THR A 39 -15.55 21.27 33.60
C THR A 39 -15.50 22.34 32.50
N ASP A 40 -15.21 21.95 31.26
CA ASP A 40 -15.08 22.89 30.13
C ASP A 40 -16.39 23.62 29.80
N ALA A 41 -17.53 22.96 30.02
CA ALA A 41 -18.85 23.53 29.78
C ALA A 41 -19.22 24.68 30.76
N ILE A 42 -18.46 24.86 31.85
CA ILE A 42 -18.72 25.93 32.84
C ILE A 42 -17.93 27.21 32.50
N PHE A 43 -16.72 27.08 31.94
CA PHE A 43 -15.88 28.24 31.60
C PHE A 43 -16.37 29.01 30.35
N VAL A 44 -17.00 28.34 29.40
CA VAL A 44 -17.43 28.98 28.13
C VAL A 44 -18.61 29.93 28.30
N ASP A 45 -19.54 29.66 29.23
CA ASP A 45 -20.71 30.52 29.46
C ASP A 45 -20.41 31.76 30.34
N GLU A 46 -19.30 31.77 31.09
CA GLU A 46 -18.94 32.89 31.98
C GLU A 46 -18.13 33.98 31.24
N GLU A 47 -17.22 33.61 30.33
CA GLU A 47 -16.38 34.59 29.58
C GLU A 47 -17.17 35.37 28.50
N VAL A 48 -18.22 34.76 27.92
CA VAL A 48 -19.08 35.40 26.92
C VAL A 48 -19.97 36.52 27.51
N ALA A 49 -20.11 36.57 28.83
CA ALA A 49 -20.95 37.57 29.52
C ALA A 49 -20.25 38.93 29.73
N GLU A 50 -18.92 38.98 29.87
CA GLU A 50 -18.20 40.22 30.23
C GLU A 50 -17.68 41.03 29.03
N MET A 51 -17.46 40.43 27.86
CA MET A 51 -16.99 41.16 26.66
C MET A 51 -18.07 41.98 25.93
N GLY A 52 -19.17 42.32 26.62
CA GLY A 52 -20.33 43.05 26.09
C GLY A 52 -20.29 44.57 26.23
N ALA A 53 -19.12 45.20 26.39
CA ALA A 53 -19.00 46.64 26.67
C ALA A 53 -17.84 47.37 25.96
N GLU A 54 -18.16 48.59 25.49
CA GLU A 54 -17.27 49.63 24.96
C GLU A 54 -16.53 49.35 23.63
N ALA A 55 -16.11 50.42 22.94
CA ALA A 55 -15.73 50.42 21.52
C ALA A 55 -14.85 51.63 21.16
N ILE A 56 -14.20 51.64 19.98
CA ILE A 56 -13.90 52.82 19.15
C ILE A 56 -13.35 52.41 17.75
N GLN A 57 -13.55 53.27 16.75
CA GLN A 57 -13.22 53.15 15.31
C GLN A 57 -12.22 54.28 14.88
N PRO A 58 -11.85 54.53 13.59
CA PRO A 58 -12.26 53.98 12.28
C PRO A 58 -11.08 53.21 11.62
N ASP A 59 -10.82 53.09 10.30
CA ASP A 59 -11.32 53.61 9.00
C ASP A 59 -10.78 52.66 7.88
N LEU A 60 -11.19 52.59 6.60
CA LEU A 60 -12.15 53.26 5.68
C LEU A 60 -13.16 52.18 5.16
N GLN A 61 -14.21 52.37 4.32
CA GLN A 61 -14.49 53.21 3.14
C GLN A 61 -13.70 52.87 1.83
N GLU A 62 -14.29 52.78 0.62
CA GLU A 62 -15.71 52.67 0.23
C GLU A 62 -15.89 52.24 -1.26
N ARG A 63 -16.90 51.41 -1.60
CA ARG A 63 -17.99 51.76 -2.55
C ARG A 63 -18.99 50.64 -2.87
N ALA A 64 -20.26 51.03 -2.91
CA ALA A 64 -21.43 50.34 -3.48
C ALA A 64 -22.42 51.44 -3.98
N VAL A 65 -23.63 51.24 -4.48
CA VAL A 65 -24.53 50.07 -4.70
C VAL A 65 -25.47 50.43 -5.89
N PRO A 66 -26.18 49.50 -6.57
CA PRO A 66 -27.56 49.25 -6.13
C PRO A 66 -28.10 47.81 -6.27
N VAL A 67 -28.98 47.47 -5.34
CA VAL A 67 -29.81 46.26 -5.29
C VAL A 67 -31.22 46.59 -5.80
N VAL A 68 -31.93 45.61 -6.38
CA VAL A 68 -33.40 45.63 -6.51
C VAL A 68 -33.97 44.44 -5.73
N VAL A 69 -35.01 44.68 -4.93
CA VAL A 69 -35.52 43.73 -3.92
C VAL A 69 -36.74 42.94 -4.43
N GLY A 70 -36.68 41.61 -4.33
CA GLY A 70 -37.82 40.70 -4.48
C GLY A 70 -38.09 39.92 -3.19
N LYS A 71 -39.35 39.83 -2.76
CA LYS A 71 -39.76 39.21 -1.47
C LYS A 71 -40.21 37.76 -1.65
N GLY A 72 -40.00 36.90 -0.64
CA GLY A 72 -40.92 35.77 -0.41
C GLY A 72 -40.40 34.52 0.34
N GLY A 73 -40.80 34.37 1.62
CA GLY A 73 -41.25 33.12 2.28
C GLY A 73 -40.47 31.80 2.14
N VAL A 74 -40.01 31.25 3.27
CA VAL A 74 -39.47 29.88 3.39
C VAL A 74 -40.49 28.92 4.05
N PRO A 75 -40.80 27.77 3.41
CA PRO A 75 -41.36 26.58 4.06
C PRO A 75 -40.40 25.36 4.03
N ARG A 76 -40.75 24.28 4.74
CA ARG A 76 -39.86 23.12 5.03
C ARG A 76 -40.17 21.85 4.21
N ARG A 77 -39.12 21.00 4.07
CA ARG A 77 -39.11 19.52 3.87
C ARG A 77 -39.63 18.91 2.55
N ALA A 78 -38.79 18.05 1.94
CA ALA A 78 -39.06 16.61 1.75
C ALA A 78 -37.76 15.87 1.33
N GLY A 79 -37.73 14.53 1.48
CA GLY A 79 -36.74 13.64 0.82
C GLY A 79 -35.58 13.10 1.68
N LYS A 80 -35.72 11.88 2.22
CA LYS A 80 -34.59 10.97 2.52
C LYS A 80 -34.68 9.79 1.55
N GLY A 81 -33.57 9.41 0.92
CA GLY A 81 -33.44 8.13 0.22
C GLY A 81 -32.88 7.06 1.16
N LYS A 82 -33.46 5.86 1.16
CA LYS A 82 -32.95 4.66 1.84
C LYS A 82 -32.38 3.72 0.77
N VAL A 83 -31.11 3.32 0.86
CA VAL A 83 -30.54 2.19 0.10
C VAL A 83 -29.42 1.53 0.93
N ALA A 84 -29.77 0.61 1.83
CA ALA A 84 -28.86 -0.33 2.51
C ALA A 84 -29.63 -1.34 3.39
N ASP A 85 -30.47 -2.19 2.81
CA ASP A 85 -31.21 -3.25 3.54
C ASP A 85 -31.35 -4.56 2.71
N SER A 86 -30.48 -4.81 1.71
CA SER A 86 -30.77 -5.76 0.61
C SER A 86 -29.73 -6.88 0.38
N TRP A 87 -28.65 -6.95 1.17
CA TRP A 87 -27.53 -7.87 0.90
C TRP A 87 -27.53 -9.12 1.80
N ASP A 88 -28.13 -9.06 2.99
CA ASP A 88 -28.12 -10.16 3.96
C ASP A 88 -29.08 -11.31 3.59
N ASP A 89 -30.32 -10.99 3.24
CA ASP A 89 -31.36 -11.99 2.91
C ASP A 89 -31.00 -12.80 1.65
N ASP A 90 -30.45 -12.11 0.64
CA ASP A 90 -30.08 -12.66 -0.67
C ASP A 90 -28.92 -13.69 -0.58
N LEU A 91 -28.17 -13.66 0.52
CA LEU A 91 -27.12 -14.63 0.89
C LEU A 91 -27.68 -15.80 1.70
N ILE A 92 -28.73 -15.57 2.51
CA ILE A 92 -29.37 -16.57 3.35
C ILE A 92 -30.18 -17.57 2.51
N GLU A 93 -30.96 -17.13 1.51
CA GLU A 93 -31.78 -18.04 0.69
C GLU A 93 -30.93 -19.01 -0.14
N LYS A 94 -29.89 -18.52 -0.82
CA LYS A 94 -29.02 -19.32 -1.69
C LYS A 94 -28.29 -20.45 -0.93
N VAL A 95 -28.04 -20.27 0.37
CA VAL A 95 -27.44 -21.29 1.24
C VAL A 95 -28.48 -22.25 1.82
N GLN A 96 -29.75 -21.83 1.99
CA GLN A 96 -30.83 -22.76 2.35
C GLN A 96 -31.11 -23.75 1.21
N GLU A 97 -31.09 -23.30 -0.06
CA GLU A 97 -31.21 -24.21 -1.21
C GLU A 97 -30.08 -25.26 -1.28
N ALA A 98 -28.87 -24.92 -0.85
CA ALA A 98 -27.76 -25.86 -0.78
C ALA A 98 -27.98 -26.92 0.32
N ASN A 99 -28.32 -26.48 1.54
CA ASN A 99 -28.58 -27.37 2.69
C ASN A 99 -29.76 -28.33 2.46
N LEU A 100 -30.75 -27.94 1.65
CA LEU A 100 -31.87 -28.81 1.28
C LEU A 100 -31.47 -29.96 0.35
N LYS A 101 -30.39 -29.82 -0.44
CA LYS A 101 -29.91 -30.84 -1.39
C LYS A 101 -29.10 -31.95 -0.71
N GLU A 102 -28.49 -31.69 0.45
CA GLU A 102 -27.68 -32.68 1.19
C GLU A 102 -28.48 -33.61 2.10
N ARG A 103 -29.78 -33.34 2.36
CA ARG A 103 -30.64 -34.14 3.24
C ARG A 103 -31.20 -35.41 2.58
N ASN A 104 -30.32 -36.33 2.18
CA ASN A 104 -30.71 -37.68 1.75
C ASN A 104 -30.37 -38.72 2.86
N PRO A 105 -31.34 -39.31 3.60
CA PRO A 105 -31.07 -39.93 4.91
C PRO A 105 -30.27 -41.24 4.95
N ASN A 106 -29.84 -41.80 3.82
CA ASN A 106 -29.42 -43.20 3.70
C ASN A 106 -27.90 -43.41 3.52
N HIS A 107 -27.06 -42.82 4.36
CA HIS A 107 -25.69 -43.31 4.59
C HIS A 107 -25.36 -43.36 6.09
N GLY A 108 -24.97 -44.54 6.56
CA GLY A 108 -24.71 -44.81 7.98
C GLY A 108 -23.29 -44.44 8.42
N LEU A 109 -23.14 -44.27 9.75
CA LEU A 109 -21.87 -43.97 10.43
C LEU A 109 -20.72 -44.87 9.95
N THR A 110 -19.76 -44.28 9.27
CA THR A 110 -18.45 -44.87 8.97
C THR A 110 -17.35 -43.93 9.45
N ALA A 111 -16.24 -44.51 9.94
CA ALA A 111 -15.24 -43.75 10.69
C ALA A 111 -14.49 -42.73 9.83
N LEU A 112 -14.50 -41.46 10.27
CA LEU A 112 -13.78 -40.36 9.63
C LEU A 112 -12.28 -40.67 9.52
N LYS A 113 -11.74 -40.58 8.30
CA LYS A 113 -10.28 -40.57 8.06
C LYS A 113 -9.77 -39.12 8.10
N PRO A 114 -8.62 -38.84 8.73
CA PRO A 114 -8.06 -37.50 8.75
C PRO A 114 -7.58 -37.11 7.34
N GLY A 115 -7.97 -35.92 6.86
CA GLY A 115 -7.34 -35.32 5.68
C GLY A 115 -8.18 -34.38 4.80
N LYS A 116 -9.52 -34.47 4.77
CA LYS A 116 -10.34 -33.65 3.84
C LYS A 116 -11.46 -32.79 4.45
N ASP A 117 -12.21 -33.26 5.45
CA ASP A 117 -13.41 -32.52 5.95
C ASP A 117 -13.13 -31.26 6.81
N ILE A 118 -11.88 -31.04 7.24
CA ILE A 118 -11.55 -30.04 8.26
C ILE A 118 -11.84 -28.60 7.79
N GLY A 119 -11.69 -28.31 6.48
CA GLY A 119 -11.98 -26.99 5.93
C GLY A 119 -13.47 -26.65 5.91
N GLN A 120 -14.31 -27.60 5.51
CA GLN A 120 -15.76 -27.41 5.36
C GLN A 120 -16.42 -27.26 6.73
N SER A 121 -16.07 -28.11 7.70
CA SER A 121 -16.52 -28.01 9.09
C SER A 121 -16.21 -26.66 9.74
N ARG A 122 -14.98 -26.13 9.56
CA ARG A 122 -14.58 -24.83 10.13
C ARG A 122 -15.31 -23.64 9.52
N ARG A 123 -15.59 -23.68 8.20
CA ARG A 123 -16.43 -22.66 7.55
C ARG A 123 -17.81 -22.64 8.24
N THR A 124 -18.47 -23.80 8.38
CA THR A 124 -19.76 -23.90 9.08
C THR A 124 -19.72 -23.35 10.50
N SER A 125 -18.67 -23.65 11.28
CA SER A 125 -18.49 -23.09 12.63
C SER A 125 -18.46 -21.55 12.64
N LEU A 126 -17.70 -20.91 11.76
CA LEU A 126 -17.61 -19.44 11.70
C LEU A 126 -18.93 -18.80 11.25
N PHE A 127 -19.65 -19.41 10.30
CA PHE A 127 -21.00 -18.96 9.91
C PHE A 127 -22.00 -19.08 11.07
N SER A 128 -21.98 -20.19 11.83
CA SER A 128 -22.83 -20.37 13.02
C SER A 128 -22.51 -19.35 14.12
N VAL A 129 -21.24 -19.05 14.36
CA VAL A 129 -20.81 -18.00 15.30
C VAL A 129 -21.31 -16.64 14.82
N HIS A 130 -21.01 -16.24 13.58
CA HIS A 130 -21.45 -14.95 13.03
C HIS A 130 -22.96 -14.77 13.17
N ARG A 131 -23.75 -15.77 12.77
CA ARG A 131 -25.21 -15.74 12.90
C ARG A 131 -25.68 -15.61 14.35
N ALA A 132 -25.10 -16.37 15.28
CA ALA A 132 -25.46 -16.26 16.70
C ALA A 132 -25.15 -14.86 17.26
N PHE A 133 -24.08 -14.22 16.80
CA PHE A 133 -23.77 -12.83 17.11
C PHE A 133 -24.72 -11.84 16.40
N SER A 134 -25.14 -12.04 15.15
CA SER A 134 -26.20 -11.21 14.53
C SER A 134 -27.52 -11.29 15.33
N GLU A 135 -27.89 -12.48 15.81
CA GLU A 135 -29.08 -12.72 16.65
C GLU A 135 -28.93 -12.20 18.11
N LEU A 136 -27.70 -11.93 18.57
CA LEU A 136 -27.40 -11.25 19.84
C LEU A 136 -27.34 -9.71 19.69
N LYS A 137 -26.85 -9.19 18.55
CA LYS A 137 -26.80 -7.75 18.22
C LYS A 137 -28.20 -7.14 18.34
N ASN A 138 -29.16 -7.77 17.67
CA ASN A 138 -30.59 -7.43 17.70
C ASN A 138 -31.25 -7.55 19.10
N LYS A 139 -30.58 -8.16 20.10
CA LYS A 139 -31.05 -8.22 21.50
C LYS A 139 -30.37 -7.19 22.39
N PHE A 140 -29.08 -6.91 22.18
CA PHE A 140 -28.35 -5.88 22.92
C PHE A 140 -28.78 -4.46 22.53
N ASP A 141 -29.09 -4.21 21.25
CA ASP A 141 -29.63 -2.90 20.82
C ASP A 141 -31.04 -2.59 21.37
N LEU A 142 -31.72 -3.59 21.95
CA LEU A 142 -32.97 -3.42 22.70
C LEU A 142 -32.76 -3.23 24.21
N SER A 143 -31.53 -3.37 24.72
CA SER A 143 -31.23 -3.34 26.16
C SER A 143 -30.90 -1.95 26.72
N GLY A 144 -30.38 -1.04 25.88
CA GLY A 144 -30.06 0.34 26.25
C GLY A 144 -28.83 0.53 27.16
N ASP A 145 -28.08 -0.53 27.45
CA ASP A 145 -26.82 -0.43 28.21
C ASP A 145 -25.66 -0.09 27.27
N ILE A 146 -25.23 1.17 27.31
CA ILE A 146 -24.18 1.74 26.46
C ILE A 146 -22.85 0.99 26.65
N TRP A 147 -22.49 0.60 27.88
CA TRP A 147 -21.22 -0.07 28.16
C TRP A 147 -21.17 -1.49 27.60
N LEU A 148 -22.30 -2.20 27.63
CA LEU A 148 -22.41 -3.46 26.90
C LEU A 148 -22.43 -3.23 25.38
N GLN A 149 -23.14 -2.22 24.87
CA GLN A 149 -23.18 -1.93 23.43
C GLN A 149 -21.79 -1.64 22.85
N ASP A 150 -20.95 -0.82 23.51
CA ASP A 150 -19.60 -0.49 23.01
C ASP A 150 -18.70 -1.73 22.91
N LYS A 151 -18.65 -2.54 23.98
CA LYS A 151 -17.89 -3.80 23.98
C LYS A 151 -18.45 -4.81 22.97
N TYR A 152 -19.76 -4.82 22.78
CA TYR A 152 -20.44 -5.69 21.84
C TYR A 152 -20.14 -5.29 20.38
N GLN A 153 -20.14 -4.00 20.06
CA GLN A 153 -19.78 -3.48 18.74
C GLN A 153 -18.33 -3.80 18.39
N ALA A 154 -17.38 -3.62 19.32
CA ALA A 154 -15.97 -3.98 19.10
C ALA A 154 -15.78 -5.49 18.81
N LEU A 155 -16.53 -6.34 19.51
CA LEU A 155 -16.54 -7.79 19.29
C LEU A 155 -17.19 -8.17 17.95
N CYS A 156 -18.32 -7.55 17.59
CA CYS A 156 -18.94 -7.72 16.28
C CYS A 156 -18.01 -7.31 15.14
N ALA A 157 -17.38 -6.13 15.20
CA ALA A 157 -16.43 -5.67 14.18
C ALA A 157 -15.26 -6.66 14.00
N THR A 158 -14.76 -7.24 15.09
CA THR A 158 -13.70 -8.28 15.04
C THR A 158 -14.17 -9.57 14.33
N LEU A 159 -15.42 -9.98 14.56
CA LEU A 159 -16.02 -11.16 13.94
C LEU A 159 -16.40 -10.94 12.47
N GLU A 160 -16.99 -9.79 12.14
CA GLU A 160 -17.34 -9.35 10.79
C GLU A 160 -16.07 -9.30 9.90
N ARG A 161 -14.94 -8.80 10.43
CA ARG A 161 -13.62 -8.86 9.77
C ARG A 161 -13.07 -10.26 9.59
N THR A 162 -13.18 -11.12 10.61
CA THR A 162 -12.74 -12.52 10.54
C THR A 162 -13.56 -13.29 9.49
N PHE A 163 -14.84 -12.95 9.33
CA PHE A 163 -15.71 -13.50 8.30
C PHE A 163 -15.32 -13.01 6.90
N LEU A 164 -15.13 -11.69 6.70
CA LEU A 164 -14.66 -11.11 5.43
C LEU A 164 -13.32 -11.72 4.99
N PHE A 165 -12.37 -11.83 5.91
CA PHE A 165 -11.11 -12.52 5.68
C PHE A 165 -11.34 -13.96 5.19
N SER A 166 -12.22 -14.72 5.85
CA SER A 166 -12.50 -16.12 5.49
C SER A 166 -13.25 -16.28 4.16
N SER A 167 -14.08 -15.32 3.74
CA SER A 167 -14.79 -15.39 2.46
C SER A 167 -13.89 -14.99 1.29
N GLN A 168 -13.19 -13.86 1.41
CA GLN A 168 -12.31 -13.34 0.36
C GLN A 168 -11.08 -14.25 0.12
N THR A 169 -10.45 -14.77 1.18
CA THR A 169 -9.38 -15.78 1.02
C THR A 169 -9.87 -17.05 0.34
N SER A 170 -11.15 -17.41 0.48
CA SER A 170 -11.72 -18.57 -0.22
C SER A 170 -11.93 -18.33 -1.72
N LEU A 171 -12.13 -17.08 -2.17
CA LEU A 171 -12.17 -16.73 -3.59
C LEU A 171 -10.76 -16.74 -4.20
N ILE A 172 -9.76 -16.25 -3.46
CA ILE A 172 -8.35 -16.27 -3.88
C ILE A 172 -7.85 -17.73 -4.00
N ASP A 173 -8.15 -18.57 -3.00
CA ASP A 173 -7.87 -20.02 -3.00
C ASP A 173 -8.49 -20.72 -4.23
N GLN A 174 -9.76 -20.44 -4.53
CA GLN A 174 -10.42 -20.94 -5.74
C GLN A 174 -9.78 -20.44 -7.03
N HIS A 175 -9.37 -19.17 -7.12
CA HIS A 175 -8.68 -18.63 -8.30
C HIS A 175 -7.34 -19.33 -8.55
N LEU A 176 -6.56 -19.57 -7.49
CA LEU A 176 -5.29 -20.29 -7.61
C LEU A 176 -5.52 -21.73 -8.10
N GLN A 177 -6.45 -22.46 -7.47
CA GLN A 177 -6.79 -23.84 -7.83
C GLN A 177 -7.37 -23.97 -9.24
N ASN A 178 -8.24 -23.06 -9.67
CA ASN A 178 -8.90 -23.10 -10.99
C ASN A 178 -7.97 -22.75 -12.16
N ASN A 179 -6.79 -22.19 -11.90
CA ASN A 179 -5.82 -21.77 -12.90
C ASN A 179 -4.46 -22.50 -12.77
N ASP A 180 -4.38 -23.57 -11.95
CA ASP A 180 -3.16 -24.32 -11.63
C ASP A 180 -1.97 -23.43 -11.17
N LEU A 181 -2.26 -22.36 -10.42
CA LEU A 181 -1.27 -21.38 -9.96
C LEU A 181 -0.63 -21.76 -8.61
N PRO A 182 0.64 -21.38 -8.37
CA PRO A 182 1.33 -21.67 -7.10
C PRO A 182 0.74 -20.90 -5.91
N GLU A 183 0.69 -21.54 -4.74
CA GLU A 183 0.29 -20.88 -3.49
C GLU A 183 1.33 -19.84 -3.02
N PRO A 184 0.90 -18.67 -2.49
CA PRO A 184 1.80 -17.70 -1.84
C PRO A 184 2.58 -18.33 -0.68
N SER A 185 3.92 -18.19 -0.68
CA SER A 185 4.79 -18.77 0.33
C SER A 185 6.02 -17.93 0.62
N PHE A 186 6.55 -18.02 1.84
CA PHE A 186 7.84 -17.45 2.22
C PHE A 186 9.04 -18.33 1.83
N ASP A 187 8.81 -19.58 1.41
CA ASP A 187 9.87 -20.47 0.90
C ASP A 187 10.62 -19.79 -0.26
N GLN A 188 11.92 -20.09 -0.44
CA GLN A 188 12.68 -19.51 -1.55
C GLN A 188 12.08 -19.81 -2.93
N ASN A 189 11.41 -20.95 -3.11
CA ASN A 189 10.73 -21.32 -4.35
C ASN A 189 9.31 -20.72 -4.49
N GLY A 190 8.85 -19.97 -3.50
CA GLY A 190 7.57 -19.26 -3.55
C GLY A 190 7.51 -18.22 -4.68
N PRO A 191 6.31 -17.94 -5.22
CA PRO A 191 6.14 -16.97 -6.29
C PRO A 191 6.41 -15.54 -5.79
N THR A 192 7.13 -14.74 -6.58
CA THR A 192 7.48 -13.35 -6.25
C THR A 192 6.33 -12.39 -6.50
N GLU A 193 5.48 -12.68 -7.48
CA GLU A 193 4.14 -12.11 -7.61
C GLU A 193 3.16 -13.07 -6.92
N PRO A 194 2.59 -12.73 -5.75
CA PRO A 194 1.95 -13.74 -4.89
C PRO A 194 0.69 -14.34 -5.51
N ILE A 195 -0.09 -13.55 -6.26
CA ILE A 195 -1.24 -14.00 -7.04
C ILE A 195 -0.98 -13.58 -8.50
N GLN A 196 -1.27 -14.46 -9.45
CA GLN A 196 -1.07 -14.23 -10.87
C GLN A 196 -2.42 -14.25 -11.62
N ASN A 197 -2.45 -13.67 -12.83
CA ASN A 197 -3.64 -13.59 -13.68
C ASN A 197 -4.89 -13.00 -12.97
N GLU A 198 -4.69 -12.01 -12.11
CA GLU A 198 -5.74 -11.45 -11.24
C GLU A 198 -6.85 -10.75 -12.04
N THR A 199 -8.08 -11.25 -11.96
CA THR A 199 -9.28 -10.52 -12.39
C THR A 199 -9.59 -9.38 -11.42
N LEU A 200 -10.43 -8.41 -11.82
CA LEU A 200 -10.83 -7.28 -10.96
C LEU A 200 -11.43 -7.73 -9.61
N ASP A 201 -12.21 -8.81 -9.61
CA ASP A 201 -12.79 -9.37 -8.38
C ASP A 201 -11.71 -9.95 -7.45
N ILE A 202 -10.67 -10.58 -8.01
CA ILE A 202 -9.54 -11.13 -7.24
C ILE A 202 -8.60 -10.02 -6.74
N GLN A 203 -8.36 -8.98 -7.54
CA GLN A 203 -7.66 -7.77 -7.10
C GLN A 203 -8.40 -7.12 -5.92
N LYS A 204 -9.73 -7.02 -5.99
CA LYS A 204 -10.54 -6.52 -4.88
C LYS A 204 -10.47 -7.44 -3.65
N ALA A 205 -10.67 -8.75 -3.81
CA ALA A 205 -10.61 -9.72 -2.72
C ALA A 205 -9.25 -9.69 -1.99
N LYS A 206 -8.16 -9.53 -2.74
CA LYS A 206 -6.80 -9.35 -2.23
C LYS A 206 -6.64 -8.06 -1.41
N THR A 207 -7.15 -6.93 -1.91
CA THR A 207 -7.16 -5.66 -1.16
C THR A 207 -8.00 -5.76 0.11
N ASP A 208 -9.24 -6.27 0.02
CA ASP A 208 -10.14 -6.48 1.17
C ASP A 208 -9.46 -7.31 2.28
N VAL A 209 -8.70 -8.36 1.92
CA VAL A 209 -7.94 -9.21 2.85
C VAL A 209 -6.76 -8.47 3.48
N ILE A 210 -6.02 -7.68 2.69
CA ILE A 210 -4.88 -6.90 3.17
C ILE A 210 -5.36 -5.83 4.16
N GLU A 211 -6.38 -5.05 3.82
CA GLU A 211 -6.96 -4.04 4.70
C GLU A 211 -7.54 -4.66 5.98
N ALA A 212 -8.31 -5.74 5.87
CA ALA A 212 -8.88 -6.42 7.04
C ALA A 212 -7.80 -7.00 7.97
N THR A 213 -6.67 -7.48 7.44
CA THR A 213 -5.56 -7.99 8.27
C THR A 213 -4.70 -6.89 8.88
N ILE A 214 -4.51 -5.76 8.19
CA ILE A 214 -3.86 -4.56 8.75
C ILE A 214 -4.70 -4.02 9.91
N GLU A 215 -6.00 -3.80 9.72
CA GLU A 215 -6.83 -3.21 10.77
C GLU A 215 -7.03 -4.16 11.96
N LEU A 216 -7.21 -5.47 11.72
CA LEU A 216 -7.23 -6.47 12.78
C LEU A 216 -5.90 -6.49 13.58
N ARG A 217 -4.75 -6.33 12.92
CA ARG A 217 -3.46 -6.18 13.60
C ARG A 217 -3.44 -4.93 14.47
N GLN A 218 -3.80 -3.78 13.91
CA GLN A 218 -3.78 -2.48 14.60
C GLN A 218 -4.69 -2.48 15.84
N LEU A 219 -5.88 -3.09 15.75
CA LEU A 219 -6.80 -3.27 16.88
C LEU A 219 -6.23 -4.18 17.98
N LEU A 220 -5.49 -5.24 17.63
CA LEU A 220 -4.88 -6.17 18.58
C LEU A 220 -3.59 -5.64 19.22
N GLU A 221 -2.85 -4.78 18.52
CA GLU A 221 -1.60 -4.17 19.02
C GLU A 221 -1.85 -2.89 19.84
N GLY A 222 -2.99 -2.22 19.62
CA GLY A 222 -3.46 -1.09 20.41
C GLY A 222 -2.79 0.26 20.05
N PRO A 223 -3.38 1.39 20.50
CA PRO A 223 -3.02 2.73 20.00
C PRO A 223 -1.54 3.10 20.21
N MET A 224 -0.90 2.65 21.30
CA MET A 224 0.52 2.91 21.56
C MET A 224 1.44 2.32 20.48
N LYS A 225 1.02 1.20 19.84
CA LYS A 225 1.75 0.58 18.72
C LYS A 225 1.50 1.24 17.38
N LEU A 226 0.48 2.10 17.28
CA LEU A 226 0.24 2.93 16.10
C LEU A 226 1.10 4.20 16.11
N VAL A 227 1.46 4.69 17.31
CA VAL A 227 2.33 5.86 17.51
C VAL A 227 3.83 5.50 17.46
N LEU A 228 4.20 4.31 17.97
CA LEU A 228 5.59 3.85 17.96
C LEU A 228 5.88 3.00 16.71
N PRO A 229 6.62 3.52 15.71
CA PRO A 229 6.88 2.79 14.48
C PRO A 229 7.69 1.52 14.73
N GLU A 230 7.44 0.49 13.92
CA GLU A 230 8.28 -0.70 13.93
C GLU A 230 9.66 -0.42 13.32
N VAL A 231 10.69 -1.00 13.93
CA VAL A 231 12.08 -0.64 13.66
C VAL A 231 12.48 -1.02 12.24
N CYS A 232 13.23 -0.13 11.59
CA CYS A 232 13.23 -0.05 10.13
C CYS A 232 14.26 -0.98 9.47
N LEU A 233 13.96 -1.32 8.21
CA LEU A 233 14.70 -2.21 7.29
C LEU A 233 16.16 -1.80 6.97
N TYR A 234 16.69 -0.72 7.56
CA TYR A 234 17.84 0.07 7.10
C TYR A 234 19.13 -0.73 6.81
N HIS A 235 19.34 -1.87 7.47
CA HIS A 235 20.54 -2.70 7.28
C HIS A 235 20.42 -3.74 6.16
N ILE A 236 19.25 -3.92 5.54
CA ILE A 236 19.02 -4.97 4.53
C ILE A 236 19.75 -4.75 3.18
N PRO A 237 19.91 -3.51 2.66
CA PRO A 237 20.67 -3.27 1.42
C PRO A 237 22.14 -3.75 1.48
N LEU A 238 22.72 -3.81 2.69
CA LEU A 238 24.09 -4.29 2.92
C LEU A 238 24.30 -5.75 2.49
N PHE A 239 23.24 -6.57 2.44
CA PHE A 239 23.32 -7.96 2.01
C PHE A 239 23.24 -8.14 0.49
N ASN A 240 22.76 -7.15 -0.26
CA ASN A 240 22.67 -7.25 -1.72
C ASN A 240 24.06 -7.28 -2.40
N HIS A 241 25.09 -6.86 -1.67
CA HIS A 241 26.50 -6.91 -2.09
C HIS A 241 27.20 -8.24 -1.73
N ALA A 242 26.55 -9.10 -0.93
CA ALA A 242 27.08 -10.42 -0.64
C ALA A 242 26.60 -11.39 -1.73
N ASP A 243 27.49 -11.75 -2.66
CA ASP A 243 27.26 -12.80 -3.66
C ASP A 243 26.90 -14.12 -2.97
N HIS A 244 25.60 -14.34 -2.81
CA HIS A 244 24.99 -15.47 -2.15
C HIS A 244 23.96 -16.03 -3.11
N GLN A 245 24.33 -17.13 -3.78
CA GLN A 245 23.44 -17.76 -4.75
C GLN A 245 22.18 -18.29 -4.05
N PRO A 246 20.98 -18.06 -4.61
CA PRO A 246 19.74 -18.69 -4.16
C PRO A 246 19.87 -20.22 -4.08
N ASN A 247 19.08 -20.86 -3.22
CA ASN A 247 19.15 -22.30 -2.92
C ASN A 247 20.41 -22.78 -2.19
N SER A 248 21.38 -21.91 -1.89
CA SER A 248 22.53 -22.26 -1.04
C SER A 248 22.26 -22.01 0.46
N LEU A 249 23.05 -22.68 1.32
CA LEU A 249 23.03 -22.54 2.78
C LEU A 249 24.43 -22.06 3.22
N ILE A 250 24.53 -20.92 3.90
CA ILE A 250 25.80 -20.31 4.34
C ILE A 250 25.90 -20.27 5.86
N SER A 251 27.09 -20.37 6.46
CA SER A 251 27.24 -20.08 7.89
C SER A 251 27.26 -18.58 8.13
N PHE A 252 26.87 -18.14 9.34
CA PHE A 252 27.01 -16.72 9.70
C PHE A 252 28.48 -16.23 9.65
N SER A 253 29.47 -17.10 9.84
CA SER A 253 30.89 -16.73 9.83
C SER A 253 31.39 -16.47 8.41
N ASP A 254 30.99 -17.33 7.45
CA ASP A 254 31.30 -17.15 6.03
C ASP A 254 30.59 -15.93 5.45
N LEU A 255 29.31 -15.73 5.80
CA LEU A 255 28.53 -14.56 5.39
C LEU A 255 29.09 -13.26 5.99
N ALA A 256 29.53 -13.28 7.26
CA ALA A 256 30.19 -12.13 7.90
C ALA A 256 31.49 -11.76 7.19
N THR A 257 32.28 -12.77 6.83
CA THR A 257 33.51 -12.62 6.06
C THR A 257 33.23 -12.04 4.67
N LYS A 258 32.20 -12.52 3.95
CA LYS A 258 31.78 -11.94 2.68
C LYS A 258 31.33 -10.47 2.80
N CYS A 259 30.52 -10.15 3.80
CA CYS A 259 30.04 -8.79 4.04
C CYS A 259 31.10 -7.83 4.62
N SER A 260 32.29 -8.31 5.00
CA SER A 260 33.27 -7.55 5.81
C SER A 260 32.68 -7.00 7.12
N LEU A 261 31.76 -7.73 7.75
CA LEU A 261 31.07 -7.35 8.98
C LEU A 261 31.47 -8.26 10.16
N LEU A 262 31.23 -7.79 11.39
CA LEU A 262 31.36 -8.63 12.58
C LEU A 262 30.22 -9.65 12.64
N GLU A 263 30.56 -10.93 12.83
CA GLU A 263 29.60 -12.04 12.89
C GLU A 263 28.51 -11.85 13.97
N HIS A 264 28.85 -11.16 15.06
CA HIS A 264 27.88 -10.78 16.11
C HIS A 264 26.76 -9.87 15.58
N ASP A 265 27.12 -8.81 14.86
CA ASP A 265 26.17 -7.79 14.40
C ASP A 265 25.42 -8.26 13.16
N LEU A 266 26.10 -8.99 12.27
CA LEU A 266 25.47 -9.71 11.17
C LEU A 266 24.35 -10.65 11.65
N LYS A 267 24.61 -11.44 12.71
CA LYS A 267 23.59 -12.31 13.35
C LYS A 267 22.40 -11.54 13.89
N ARG A 268 22.62 -10.35 14.47
CA ARG A 268 21.53 -9.51 15.00
C ARG A 268 20.66 -8.98 13.87
N ILE A 269 21.27 -8.48 12.80
CA ILE A 269 20.56 -7.92 11.65
C ILE A 269 19.77 -9.00 10.89
N ILE A 270 20.40 -10.11 10.51
CA ILE A 270 19.73 -11.19 9.74
C ILE A 270 18.57 -11.80 10.53
N ARG A 271 18.72 -12.01 11.85
CA ARG A 271 17.61 -12.51 12.68
C ARG A 271 16.47 -11.52 12.80
N TYR A 272 16.76 -10.22 12.85
CA TYR A 272 15.72 -9.19 12.80
C TYR A 272 14.95 -9.25 11.48
N ALA A 273 15.67 -9.28 10.35
CA ALA A 273 15.11 -9.38 9.00
C ALA A 273 14.23 -10.63 8.80
N ALA A 274 14.69 -11.80 9.28
CA ALA A 274 13.98 -13.06 9.15
C ALA A 274 12.67 -13.11 9.98
N ILE A 275 12.66 -12.48 11.16
CA ILE A 275 11.51 -12.48 12.07
C ILE A 275 10.48 -11.41 11.70
N HIS A 276 10.90 -10.15 11.52
CA HIS A 276 9.99 -9.02 11.29
C HIS A 276 9.60 -8.84 9.82
N HIS A 277 10.49 -9.15 8.88
CA HIS A 277 10.31 -8.83 7.46
C HIS A 277 10.26 -10.05 6.54
N ARG A 278 10.46 -11.26 7.09
CA ARG A 278 10.55 -12.53 6.33
C ARG A 278 11.64 -12.52 5.25
N VAL A 279 12.69 -11.74 5.47
CA VAL A 279 13.87 -11.62 4.61
C VAL A 279 14.98 -12.50 5.20
N PHE A 280 15.35 -13.56 4.48
CA PHE A 280 16.14 -14.70 4.95
C PHE A 280 15.47 -15.55 6.05
N ILE A 281 16.05 -16.71 6.32
CA ILE A 281 15.67 -17.64 7.39
C ILE A 281 16.92 -18.32 8.00
N GLU A 282 16.86 -18.69 9.28
CA GLU A 282 17.86 -19.54 9.96
C GLU A 282 17.29 -20.97 10.09
N PRO A 283 17.35 -21.82 9.04
CA PRO A 283 16.72 -23.15 9.04
C PRO A 283 17.47 -24.16 9.92
N THR A 284 18.72 -23.87 10.27
CA THR A 284 19.51 -24.60 11.25
C THR A 284 20.37 -23.59 11.99
N LYS A 285 20.43 -23.70 13.33
CA LYS A 285 21.12 -22.74 14.19
C LYS A 285 22.57 -22.54 13.75
N GLY A 286 22.93 -21.32 13.38
CA GLY A 286 24.26 -20.97 12.86
C GLY A 286 24.34 -20.75 11.34
N PHE A 287 23.29 -21.09 10.58
CA PHE A 287 23.26 -21.04 9.12
C PHE A 287 22.09 -20.20 8.60
N VAL A 288 22.29 -19.52 7.47
CA VAL A 288 21.33 -18.66 6.79
C VAL A 288 20.96 -19.26 5.43
N ALA A 289 19.69 -19.17 5.05
CA ALA A 289 19.17 -19.50 3.72
C ALA A 289 18.19 -18.42 3.24
N HIS A 290 17.84 -18.45 1.95
CA HIS A 290 16.89 -17.50 1.37
C HIS A 290 15.43 -17.79 1.72
N THR A 291 14.63 -16.74 1.67
CA THR A 291 13.16 -16.74 1.51
C THR A 291 12.83 -16.15 0.14
N ALA A 292 11.58 -16.24 -0.33
CA ALA A 292 11.16 -15.62 -1.60
C ALA A 292 11.57 -14.13 -1.70
N ALA A 293 11.41 -13.37 -0.61
CA ALA A 293 11.78 -11.96 -0.53
C ALA A 293 13.30 -11.72 -0.67
N SER A 294 14.14 -12.54 -0.04
CA SER A 294 15.60 -12.40 -0.19
C SER A 294 16.14 -13.02 -1.48
N ARG A 295 15.42 -13.94 -2.13
CA ARG A 295 15.71 -14.35 -3.51
C ARG A 295 15.40 -13.20 -4.48
N LEU A 296 14.25 -12.55 -4.34
CA LEU A 296 13.84 -11.42 -5.18
C LEU A 296 14.89 -10.29 -5.18
N MET A 297 15.46 -9.95 -4.03
CA MET A 297 16.54 -8.94 -3.96
C MET A 297 17.79 -9.35 -4.76
N ALA A 298 18.22 -10.61 -4.64
CA ALA A 298 19.43 -11.12 -5.28
C ALA A 298 19.28 -11.40 -6.79
N GLU A 299 18.07 -11.78 -7.24
CA GLU A 299 17.80 -12.12 -8.65
C GLU A 299 17.27 -10.94 -9.48
N ASN A 300 16.71 -9.90 -8.85
CA ASN A 300 16.12 -8.76 -9.56
C ASN A 300 16.89 -7.46 -9.29
N PRO A 301 17.73 -6.96 -10.22
CA PRO A 301 18.46 -5.70 -10.07
C PRO A 301 17.58 -4.49 -9.72
N VAL A 302 16.33 -4.50 -10.17
CA VAL A 302 15.34 -3.46 -9.86
C VAL A 302 15.09 -3.33 -8.35
N ALA A 303 15.07 -4.46 -7.62
CA ALA A 303 14.92 -4.45 -6.17
C ALA A 303 16.12 -3.77 -5.50
N GLY A 304 17.34 -4.00 -5.99
CA GLY A 304 18.55 -3.32 -5.52
C GLY A 304 18.47 -1.81 -5.67
N HIS A 305 18.12 -1.32 -6.86
CA HIS A 305 17.99 0.12 -7.11
C HIS A 305 16.87 0.77 -6.27
N LEU A 306 15.71 0.11 -6.14
CA LEU A 306 14.61 0.58 -5.28
C LEU A 306 15.00 0.66 -3.81
N LEU A 307 15.79 -0.30 -3.31
CA LEU A 307 16.33 -0.28 -1.95
C LEU A 307 17.27 0.92 -1.75
N SER A 308 18.18 1.21 -2.69
CA SER A 308 19.04 2.39 -2.60
C SER A 308 18.27 3.71 -2.70
N LEU A 309 17.30 3.84 -3.61
CA LEU A 309 16.40 5.01 -3.64
C LEU A 309 15.71 5.18 -2.28
N THR A 310 15.23 4.09 -1.68
CA THR A 310 14.53 4.12 -0.38
C THR A 310 15.46 4.54 0.76
N PHE A 311 16.65 3.93 0.90
CA PHE A 311 17.48 4.07 2.10
C PHE A 311 18.65 5.06 2.00
N ASP A 312 19.16 5.31 0.80
CA ASP A 312 20.30 6.23 0.57
C ASP A 312 19.81 7.63 0.19
N GLU A 313 18.71 7.74 -0.55
CA GLU A 313 18.16 9.03 -1.03
C GLU A 313 16.95 9.49 -0.20
N CYS A 314 15.88 8.68 -0.15
CA CYS A 314 14.60 9.09 0.45
C CYS A 314 14.63 9.06 1.98
N TRP A 315 15.16 8.02 2.62
CA TRP A 315 15.11 7.90 4.08
C TRP A 315 15.83 9.05 4.81
N PRO A 316 17.05 9.46 4.43
CA PRO A 316 17.69 10.62 5.04
C PRO A 316 16.86 11.90 4.85
N ALA A 317 16.30 12.11 3.66
CA ALA A 317 15.47 13.28 3.35
C ALA A 317 14.20 13.36 4.23
N HIS A 318 13.53 12.22 4.48
CA HIS A 318 12.33 12.19 5.32
C HIS A 318 12.62 12.56 6.78
N ASN A 319 13.77 12.15 7.34
CA ASN A 319 14.16 12.50 8.71
C ASN A 319 14.34 14.03 8.90
N HIS A 320 14.71 14.77 7.84
CA HIS A 320 14.82 16.23 7.85
C HIS A 320 13.60 16.96 7.27
N ALA A 321 12.50 16.27 6.97
CA ALA A 321 11.31 16.89 6.37
C ALA A 321 10.68 17.97 7.27
N VAL A 322 10.51 17.69 8.57
CA VAL A 322 9.97 18.65 9.55
C VAL A 322 10.90 19.86 9.71
N GLU A 323 12.22 19.63 9.66
CA GLU A 323 13.22 20.71 9.73
C GLU A 323 13.13 21.64 8.52
N ALA A 324 13.04 21.09 7.30
CA ALA A 324 12.87 21.89 6.08
C ALA A 324 11.53 22.66 6.08
N ILE A 325 10.42 22.00 6.43
CA ILE A 325 9.09 22.63 6.53
C ILE A 325 9.09 23.78 7.54
N SER A 326 9.84 23.67 8.64
CA SER A 326 9.95 24.73 9.66
C SER A 326 10.53 26.04 9.11
N GLN A 327 11.32 25.99 8.02
CA GLN A 327 11.90 27.16 7.36
C GLN A 327 10.90 27.91 6.47
N ARG A 328 9.71 27.33 6.21
CA ARG A 328 8.60 27.94 5.45
C ARG A 328 8.99 28.45 4.05
N SER A 329 9.91 27.74 3.39
CA SER A 329 10.38 28.07 2.04
C SER A 329 9.67 27.24 0.97
N THR A 330 9.55 27.80 -0.24
CA THR A 330 9.14 27.10 -1.46
C THR A 330 10.33 26.76 -2.37
N LEU A 331 11.56 27.13 -1.99
CA LEU A 331 12.76 26.93 -2.80
C LEU A 331 13.20 25.46 -2.78
N ALA A 332 13.42 24.85 -3.94
CA ALA A 332 13.79 23.43 -4.08
C ALA A 332 15.12 23.03 -3.40
N ASN A 333 16.02 23.99 -3.14
CA ASN A 333 17.25 23.78 -2.37
C ASN A 333 17.05 23.93 -0.84
N ILE A 334 15.82 24.13 -0.37
CA ILE A 334 15.42 24.12 1.06
C ILE A 334 14.41 23.00 1.25
N SER A 335 14.93 21.77 1.21
CA SER A 335 14.17 20.52 1.32
C SER A 335 14.85 19.56 2.30
N GLY A 336 14.13 18.55 2.79
CA GLY A 336 14.74 17.52 3.65
C GLY A 336 15.93 16.83 2.98
N TYR A 337 15.86 16.64 1.66
CA TYR A 337 16.97 16.13 0.85
C TYR A 337 18.18 17.06 0.85
N ALA A 338 17.96 18.37 0.70
CA ALA A 338 19.01 19.39 0.69
C ALA A 338 19.78 19.45 2.02
N ILE A 339 19.05 19.34 3.14
CA ILE A 339 19.62 19.28 4.49
C ILE A 339 20.42 17.98 4.67
N ALA A 340 19.80 16.82 4.41
CA ALA A 340 20.43 15.51 4.60
C ALA A 340 21.74 15.35 3.80
N ASN A 341 21.76 15.84 2.56
CA ASN A 341 22.92 15.74 1.66
C ASN A 341 23.86 16.96 1.70
N ASN A 342 23.55 17.98 2.51
CA ASN A 342 24.30 19.24 2.59
C ASN A 342 24.52 19.90 1.20
N THR A 343 23.47 19.97 0.38
CA THR A 343 23.57 20.33 -1.06
C THR A 343 23.89 21.82 -1.30
N GLY A 344 23.73 22.67 -0.28
CA GLY A 344 24.01 24.10 -0.34
C GLY A 344 23.01 24.85 -1.24
N PRO A 345 23.45 25.50 -2.33
CA PRO A 345 22.55 26.20 -3.26
C PRO A 345 21.82 25.25 -4.24
N LEU A 346 22.14 23.95 -4.24
CA LEU A 346 21.68 23.00 -5.26
C LEU A 346 20.36 22.34 -4.86
N ASN A 347 19.45 22.21 -5.83
CA ASN A 347 18.31 21.30 -5.71
C ASN A 347 18.74 19.82 -5.86
N THR A 348 17.81 18.88 -5.66
CA THR A 348 18.03 17.43 -5.75
C THR A 348 18.76 17.01 -7.04
N PHE A 349 18.26 17.41 -8.20
CA PHE A 349 18.82 17.00 -9.50
C PHE A 349 20.17 17.66 -9.79
N GLN A 350 20.34 18.94 -9.44
CA GLN A 350 21.60 19.69 -9.55
C GLN A 350 22.71 19.17 -8.62
N TYR A 351 22.34 18.40 -7.60
CA TYR A 351 23.25 17.65 -6.76
C TYR A 351 23.53 16.27 -7.36
N LEU A 352 22.48 15.51 -7.73
CA LEU A 352 22.62 14.18 -8.35
C LEU A 352 23.49 14.19 -9.62
N SER A 353 23.38 15.22 -10.49
CA SER A 353 24.23 15.38 -11.69
C SER A 353 25.74 15.41 -11.39
N LYS A 354 26.13 15.83 -10.19
CA LYS A 354 27.51 15.86 -9.70
C LYS A 354 27.94 14.53 -9.06
N HIS A 355 26.99 13.63 -8.82
CA HIS A 355 27.16 12.32 -8.23
C HIS A 355 26.64 11.23 -9.18
N LYS A 356 27.28 11.09 -10.36
CA LYS A 356 26.85 10.23 -11.49
C LYS A 356 26.37 8.83 -11.10
N GLU A 357 27.00 8.17 -10.13
CA GLU A 357 26.60 6.84 -9.64
C GLU A 357 25.21 6.86 -8.97
N ARG A 358 24.96 7.85 -8.09
CA ARG A 358 23.66 8.09 -7.45
C ARG A 358 22.60 8.48 -8.48
N ALA A 359 22.91 9.37 -9.42
CA ALA A 359 22.02 9.71 -10.53
C ALA A 359 21.66 8.49 -11.40
N THR A 360 22.63 7.61 -11.67
CA THR A 360 22.41 6.37 -12.43
C THR A 360 21.45 5.44 -11.70
N SER A 361 21.68 5.18 -10.40
CA SER A 361 20.78 4.33 -9.61
C SER A 361 19.40 4.96 -9.42
N PHE A 362 19.31 6.28 -9.23
CA PHE A 362 18.06 7.02 -9.17
C PHE A 362 17.26 6.88 -10.48
N ALA A 363 17.91 7.06 -11.63
CA ALA A 363 17.27 6.90 -12.94
C ALA A 363 16.76 5.46 -13.18
N PHE A 364 17.50 4.43 -12.76
CA PHE A 364 17.02 3.04 -12.79
C PHE A 364 15.80 2.83 -11.90
N SER A 365 15.77 3.42 -10.70
CA SER A 365 14.61 3.37 -9.81
C SER A 365 13.39 4.14 -10.34
N MET A 366 13.59 5.28 -11.02
CA MET A 366 12.47 5.99 -11.65
C MET A 366 11.93 5.27 -12.89
N GLY A 367 12.71 4.37 -13.49
CA GLY A 367 12.25 3.42 -14.50
C GLY A 367 11.25 2.38 -13.99
N THR A 368 11.09 2.22 -12.66
CA THR A 368 10.23 1.18 -12.06
C THR A 368 8.77 1.61 -12.02
N THR A 369 8.15 1.67 -13.18
CA THR A 369 6.71 1.91 -13.30
C THR A 369 5.92 0.60 -13.18
N SER A 370 4.82 0.61 -12.40
CA SER A 370 3.90 -0.53 -12.34
C SER A 370 3.19 -0.75 -13.69
N LYS A 371 2.99 -2.01 -14.09
CA LYS A 371 2.34 -2.32 -15.38
C LYS A 371 1.01 -1.57 -15.55
N ALA A 372 0.17 -1.53 -14.52
CA ALA A 372 -1.10 -0.80 -14.53
C ALA A 372 -0.96 0.70 -14.85
N SER A 373 0.16 1.36 -14.50
CA SER A 373 0.41 2.77 -14.85
C SER A 373 0.84 2.96 -16.31
N LEU A 374 1.54 1.99 -16.90
CA LEU A 374 1.84 2.00 -18.35
C LEU A 374 0.60 1.68 -19.17
N ASP A 375 -0.11 0.60 -18.81
CA ASP A 375 -1.36 0.21 -19.46
C ASP A 375 -2.38 1.36 -19.41
N ALA A 376 -2.53 2.05 -18.26
CA ALA A 376 -3.36 3.25 -18.12
C ALA A 376 -2.95 4.40 -19.06
N LEU A 377 -1.65 4.66 -19.22
CA LEU A 377 -1.16 5.67 -20.15
C LEU A 377 -1.50 5.31 -21.61
N SER A 378 -1.42 4.03 -21.98
CA SER A 378 -1.78 3.58 -23.33
C SER A 378 -3.28 3.71 -23.65
N ILE A 379 -4.18 3.55 -22.67
CA ILE A 379 -5.64 3.54 -22.93
C ILE A 379 -6.35 4.87 -22.67
N HIS A 380 -5.79 5.77 -21.86
CA HIS A 380 -6.47 7.02 -21.48
C HIS A 380 -6.15 8.23 -22.37
N PHE A 381 -5.18 8.11 -23.27
CA PHE A 381 -4.92 9.11 -24.32
C PHE A 381 -5.17 8.45 -25.70
N PRO A 382 -5.80 9.15 -26.67
CA PRO A 382 -6.14 8.57 -27.97
C PRO A 382 -4.93 8.55 -28.92
N TRP A 383 -3.91 7.75 -28.59
CA TRP A 383 -2.66 7.63 -29.38
C TRP A 383 -2.90 7.20 -30.83
N SER A 384 -3.95 6.41 -31.09
CA SER A 384 -4.41 6.03 -32.43
C SER A 384 -4.81 7.22 -33.30
N ASP A 385 -5.40 8.24 -32.69
CA ASP A 385 -6.09 9.32 -33.40
C ASP A 385 -5.11 10.39 -33.87
N LEU A 386 -3.87 10.35 -33.37
CA LEU A 386 -2.73 11.11 -33.89
C LEU A 386 -2.39 10.73 -35.35
N CYS A 387 -2.73 9.49 -35.78
CA CYS A 387 -2.27 8.95 -37.06
C CYS A 387 -3.38 8.23 -37.84
N THR A 388 -4.09 9.01 -38.67
CA THR A 388 -5.32 8.58 -39.35
C THR A 388 -5.14 8.17 -40.82
N THR A 389 -3.90 8.09 -41.32
CA THR A 389 -3.59 7.73 -42.72
C THR A 389 -2.44 6.73 -42.81
N GLN A 390 -2.42 5.93 -43.87
CA GLN A 390 -1.56 4.75 -43.99
C GLN A 390 -0.07 5.06 -44.24
N ASP A 391 0.27 6.32 -44.53
CA ASP A 391 1.63 6.84 -44.72
C ASP A 391 2.04 7.85 -43.61
N CYS A 392 1.21 8.03 -42.57
CA CYS A 392 1.49 8.93 -41.47
C CYS A 392 2.51 8.33 -40.48
N SER A 393 3.20 9.19 -39.73
CA SER A 393 3.94 8.81 -38.53
C SER A 393 4.03 10.02 -37.60
N SER A 394 3.47 9.90 -36.39
CA SER A 394 3.37 11.00 -35.43
C SER A 394 4.59 11.05 -34.51
N LEU A 395 5.04 12.25 -34.17
CA LEU A 395 6.19 12.49 -33.31
C LEU A 395 5.77 12.85 -31.87
N VAL A 396 6.21 12.04 -30.92
CA VAL A 396 6.12 12.28 -29.48
C VAL A 396 7.49 12.73 -28.97
N VAL A 397 7.53 13.81 -28.19
CA VAL A 397 8.74 14.21 -27.45
C VAL A 397 8.52 13.85 -25.98
N ASP A 398 9.30 12.90 -25.47
CA ASP A 398 9.18 12.32 -24.11
C ASP A 398 10.14 13.09 -23.18
N VAL A 399 9.66 14.20 -22.64
CA VAL A 399 10.45 15.19 -21.87
C VAL A 399 10.53 14.74 -20.41
N GLY A 400 11.75 14.55 -19.91
CA GLY A 400 12.02 13.82 -18.66
C GLY A 400 11.81 12.30 -18.81
N GLY A 401 11.91 11.78 -20.05
CA GLY A 401 11.65 10.38 -20.36
C GLY A 401 12.72 9.39 -19.86
N SER A 402 13.82 9.88 -19.26
CA SER A 402 14.89 9.09 -18.66
C SER A 402 15.45 8.05 -19.64
N LYS A 403 15.49 6.77 -19.27
CA LYS A 403 15.95 5.65 -20.12
C LYS A 403 14.92 5.23 -21.20
N GLY A 404 13.86 6.00 -21.46
CA GLY A 404 12.91 5.77 -22.56
C GLY A 404 11.93 4.62 -22.36
N HIS A 405 11.76 4.11 -21.13
CA HIS A 405 10.90 2.97 -20.82
C HIS A 405 9.41 3.18 -21.16
N VAL A 406 8.92 4.42 -21.02
CA VAL A 406 7.56 4.83 -21.40
C VAL A 406 7.39 4.83 -22.91
N SER A 407 8.30 5.50 -23.63
CA SER A 407 8.39 5.49 -25.09
C SER A 407 8.46 4.07 -25.66
N LEU A 408 9.25 3.16 -25.09
CA LEU A 408 9.31 1.75 -25.50
C LEU A 408 7.95 1.03 -25.36
N HIS A 409 7.24 1.24 -24.25
CA HIS A 409 5.93 0.63 -24.03
C HIS A 409 4.91 1.14 -25.05
N LEU A 410 4.83 2.45 -25.26
CA LEU A 410 3.92 3.04 -26.25
C LEU A 410 4.28 2.60 -27.69
N ALA A 411 5.57 2.55 -28.03
CA ALA A 411 6.03 2.11 -29.35
C ALA A 411 5.67 0.64 -29.64
N ARG A 412 5.68 -0.25 -28.63
CA ARG A 412 5.24 -1.65 -28.78
C ARG A 412 3.74 -1.77 -29.11
N ILE A 413 2.92 -0.82 -28.66
CA ILE A 413 1.45 -0.83 -28.87
C ILE A 413 1.08 -0.09 -30.16
N TYR A 414 1.77 1.01 -30.47
CA TYR A 414 1.49 1.89 -31.61
C TYR A 414 2.68 1.92 -32.58
N PRO A 415 2.61 1.21 -33.74
CA PRO A 415 3.70 1.14 -34.71
C PRO A 415 4.06 2.47 -35.36
N ASP A 416 3.09 3.37 -35.51
CA ASP A 416 3.22 4.60 -36.31
C ASP A 416 3.87 5.76 -35.53
N LEU A 417 3.91 5.65 -34.19
CA LEU A 417 4.56 6.63 -33.32
C LEU A 417 6.08 6.55 -33.39
N LYS A 418 6.72 7.72 -33.37
CA LYS A 418 8.16 7.91 -33.15
C LYS A 418 8.38 8.78 -31.92
N PHE A 419 9.51 8.58 -31.27
CA PHE A 419 9.83 9.19 -29.99
C PHE A 419 11.20 9.87 -30.05
N ILE A 420 11.26 11.10 -29.56
CA ILE A 420 12.52 11.74 -29.15
C ILE A 420 12.47 11.85 -27.63
N VAL A 421 13.24 11.00 -26.96
CA VAL A 421 13.38 10.97 -25.49
C VAL A 421 14.38 12.05 -25.08
N GLN A 422 13.93 12.96 -24.22
CA GLN A 422 14.71 14.10 -23.76
C GLN A 422 14.92 14.03 -22.25
N ASP A 423 16.19 14.13 -21.84
CA ASP A 423 16.61 14.21 -20.45
C ASP A 423 18.01 14.85 -20.36
N LEU A 424 18.56 14.99 -19.15
CA LEU A 424 19.92 15.45 -18.93
C LEU A 424 20.94 14.45 -19.53
N GLN A 425 22.12 14.95 -19.94
CA GLN A 425 23.13 14.15 -20.64
C GLN A 425 23.52 12.88 -19.85
N GLU A 426 23.81 13.03 -18.56
CA GLU A 426 24.14 11.92 -17.65
C GLU A 426 22.99 10.93 -17.41
N VAL A 427 21.74 11.31 -17.73
CA VAL A 427 20.58 10.42 -17.66
C VAL A 427 20.38 9.69 -18.98
N ILE A 428 20.61 10.31 -20.14
CA ILE A 428 20.57 9.60 -21.44
C ILE A 428 21.86 8.79 -21.75
N ASP A 429 22.97 9.03 -21.05
CA ASP A 429 24.21 8.26 -21.18
C ASP A 429 23.90 6.73 -21.06
N GLY A 430 24.22 5.96 -22.11
CA GLY A 430 23.97 4.52 -22.20
C GLY A 430 22.50 4.09 -22.36
N ALA A 431 21.55 5.02 -22.50
CA ALA A 431 20.12 4.70 -22.63
C ALA A 431 19.79 3.96 -23.94
N ALA A 432 20.45 4.31 -25.04
CA ALA A 432 20.34 3.59 -26.31
C ALA A 432 20.84 2.13 -26.21
N ASP A 433 21.98 1.88 -25.56
CA ASP A 433 22.49 0.51 -25.36
C ASP A 433 21.55 -0.32 -24.46
N HIS A 434 20.96 0.30 -23.44
CA HIS A 434 19.94 -0.32 -22.61
C HIS A 434 18.68 -0.65 -23.41
N LEU A 435 18.18 0.28 -24.23
CA LEU A 435 17.04 0.04 -25.13
C LEU A 435 17.32 -1.12 -26.09
N ILE A 436 18.53 -1.19 -26.66
CA ILE A 436 18.98 -2.31 -27.51
C ILE A 436 18.97 -3.62 -26.72
N SER A 437 19.43 -3.65 -25.46
CA SER A 437 19.39 -4.86 -24.63
C SER A 437 17.95 -5.35 -24.34
N LEU A 438 16.98 -4.44 -24.26
CA LEU A 438 15.56 -4.74 -24.06
C LEU A 438 14.81 -5.11 -25.36
N THR A 439 15.46 -5.04 -26.53
CA THR A 439 14.85 -5.20 -27.87
C THR A 439 15.62 -6.17 -28.77
N GLN A 440 16.43 -7.07 -28.20
CA GLN A 440 17.20 -8.07 -28.95
C GLN A 440 16.33 -9.16 -29.59
N ASP A 441 15.10 -9.38 -29.08
CA ASP A 441 14.14 -10.30 -29.69
C ASP A 441 13.65 -9.77 -31.06
N SER A 442 13.53 -10.67 -32.03
CA SER A 442 13.36 -10.32 -33.45
C SER A 442 12.03 -9.63 -33.81
N GLN A 443 11.09 -9.48 -32.86
CA GLN A 443 9.86 -8.70 -33.03
C GLN A 443 10.10 -7.21 -32.74
N ASP A 444 10.96 -6.89 -31.76
CA ASP A 444 11.21 -5.53 -31.28
C ASP A 444 12.40 -4.85 -31.97
N ALA A 445 13.17 -5.58 -32.78
CA ALA A 445 14.39 -5.10 -33.41
C ALA A 445 14.22 -3.89 -34.36
N ALA A 446 12.98 -3.56 -34.75
CA ALA A 446 12.59 -2.38 -35.53
C ALA A 446 12.00 -1.23 -34.68
N ILE A 447 11.82 -1.42 -33.37
CA ILE A 447 11.31 -0.40 -32.44
C ILE A 447 12.41 0.59 -32.07
N LYS A 448 13.65 0.11 -31.92
CA LYS A 448 14.84 0.96 -31.68
C LYS A 448 14.96 2.10 -32.71
N ASP A 449 14.61 1.83 -33.98
CA ASP A 449 14.71 2.76 -35.10
C ASP A 449 13.58 3.81 -35.11
N ARG A 450 12.73 3.81 -34.07
CA ARG A 450 11.67 4.79 -33.80
C ARG A 450 11.87 5.56 -32.48
N ILE A 451 12.96 5.32 -31.74
CA ILE A 451 13.23 5.96 -30.44
C ILE A 451 14.64 6.56 -30.46
N GLU A 452 14.72 7.87 -30.61
CA GLU A 452 15.96 8.64 -30.54
C GLU A 452 16.12 9.25 -29.14
N PHE A 453 17.36 9.41 -28.66
CA PHE A 453 17.67 10.07 -27.40
C PHE A 453 18.41 11.40 -27.66
N ALA A 454 17.95 12.49 -27.05
CA ALA A 454 18.49 13.83 -27.26
C ALA A 454 18.72 14.54 -25.90
N PRO A 455 19.92 15.07 -25.61
CA PRO A 455 20.18 15.77 -24.36
C PRO A 455 19.46 17.12 -24.35
N HIS A 456 18.63 17.38 -23.34
CA HIS A 456 17.89 18.64 -23.21
C HIS A 456 17.58 18.94 -21.75
N ASP A 457 17.90 20.16 -21.31
CA ASP A 457 17.34 20.74 -20.10
C ASP A 457 15.98 21.36 -20.46
N MET A 458 14.90 20.85 -19.85
CA MET A 458 13.52 21.29 -20.13
C MET A 458 13.21 22.75 -19.73
N PHE A 459 14.11 23.42 -19.00
CA PHE A 459 14.02 24.85 -18.71
C PHE A 459 14.61 25.74 -19.83
N GLU A 460 15.35 25.16 -20.77
CA GLU A 460 15.82 25.85 -21.98
C GLU A 460 14.77 25.78 -23.11
N GLU A 461 14.96 26.57 -24.18
CA GLU A 461 13.99 26.58 -25.28
C GLU A 461 13.96 25.22 -26.02
N GLN A 462 12.83 24.49 -25.89
CA GLN A 462 12.57 23.20 -26.54
C GLN A 462 13.04 23.16 -28.02
N PRO A 463 14.07 22.38 -28.38
CA PRO A 463 14.66 22.40 -29.72
C PRO A 463 13.81 21.70 -30.78
N VAL A 464 13.02 20.69 -30.42
CA VAL A 464 12.13 19.99 -31.34
C VAL A 464 10.86 20.81 -31.50
N LYS A 465 10.66 21.41 -32.69
CA LYS A 465 9.44 22.16 -33.03
C LYS A 465 8.52 21.31 -33.90
N ASN A 466 7.21 21.48 -33.72
CA ASN A 466 6.15 20.82 -34.50
C ASN A 466 6.10 19.28 -34.31
N SER A 467 6.34 18.78 -33.10
CA SER A 467 5.85 17.45 -32.71
C SER A 467 4.33 17.48 -32.51
N ASP A 468 3.70 16.30 -32.59
CA ASP A 468 2.26 16.13 -32.34
C ASP A 468 1.95 16.09 -30.84
N VAL A 469 2.89 15.60 -30.03
CA VAL A 469 2.79 15.49 -28.57
C VAL A 469 4.11 15.90 -27.90
N TYR A 470 4.01 16.61 -26.78
CA TYR A 470 5.05 16.66 -25.75
C TYR A 470 4.51 15.93 -24.52
N LEU A 471 5.13 14.82 -24.14
CA LEU A 471 4.77 13.99 -23.00
C LEU A 471 5.65 14.38 -21.81
N LEU A 472 5.02 14.66 -20.67
CA LEU A 472 5.68 14.90 -19.38
C LEU A 472 5.04 13.99 -18.35
N ARG A 473 5.73 12.91 -17.95
CA ARG A 473 5.19 11.91 -17.02
C ARG A 473 6.10 11.77 -15.80
N TYR A 474 5.56 12.10 -14.61
CA TYR A 474 6.34 12.18 -13.36
C TYR A 474 7.55 13.12 -13.50
N VAL A 475 7.24 14.37 -13.88
CA VAL A 475 8.21 15.46 -14.07
C VAL A 475 7.68 16.71 -13.37
N LEU A 476 6.50 17.21 -13.77
CA LEU A 476 5.91 18.45 -13.25
C LEU A 476 5.57 18.42 -11.74
N HIS A 477 5.66 17.27 -11.06
CA HIS A 477 5.44 17.19 -9.61
C HIS A 477 6.70 17.47 -8.76
N ASP A 478 7.88 17.58 -9.38
CA ASP A 478 9.13 17.86 -8.67
C ASP A 478 9.46 19.37 -8.57
N TRP A 479 8.65 20.22 -9.19
CA TRP A 479 8.92 21.65 -9.38
C TRP A 479 7.73 22.49 -8.92
N GLY A 480 7.99 23.73 -8.49
CA GLY A 480 6.94 24.69 -8.17
C GLY A 480 6.51 25.52 -9.39
N ASP A 481 5.28 26.03 -9.32
CA ASP A 481 4.64 26.98 -10.24
C ASP A 481 5.48 28.25 -10.57
#